data_AF-A0A9E3P134-F1
#
_entry.id   AF-A0A9E3P134-F1
#
_cell.length_a   1.000
_cell.length_b   1.000
_cell.length_c   1.000
_cell.angle_alpha   90.00
_cell.angle_beta   90.00
_cell.angle_gamma   90.00
#
_symmetry.space_group_name_H-M   'P 1'
#
loop_
_entity.id
_entity.type
_entity.pdbx_description
1 polymer ?
#
loop_
_entity_poly.entity_id
_entity_poly.type
_entity_poly.pdbx_seq_one_letter_code
_entity_poly.pdbx_strand_id
1 'polypeptide(L)'
;MRRVLAALLLVVGLVALGSSNACSDDDRAPSRVSRRGEACQVTSDCADGLSCMPVPGGAGGLCVTGVFRIEPTGKECAIVECSLGADCCETPKERCAELFALCQTDAGARDACDAYDRLCGCERGERVCSFGRCESRCTDDFECTRSSGGRRCAGGTCVACAFEDDCPAGRPCVNGKCTPPCSADGDCAGFDRCVDGKCLPSGCLTDRECVAATRKVDARCGTAGRCIVPCQTDLECDNPTAFSFFACIQNECTYVGCETDKDCSLLLVGDAGFLSPKQHVVCREKNPVTGVGGTTP
;
A
#
# COMPACT_ATOMS: atom_id res chain seq x y z
N MET A 1 59.19 0.46 -39.85
CA MET A 1 58.41 -0.48 -40.69
C MET A 1 57.17 -0.86 -39.86
N ARG A 2 55.91 -0.62 -40.20
CA ARG A 2 55.16 -0.48 -41.46
C ARG A 2 54.02 0.54 -41.27
N ARG A 3 53.73 1.30 -42.34
CA ARG A 3 52.51 2.11 -42.56
C ARG A 3 51.46 1.24 -43.26
N VAL A 4 50.16 1.38 -42.94
CA VAL A 4 49.01 1.00 -43.79
C VAL A 4 47.83 1.89 -43.34
N LEU A 5 47.56 3.01 -44.01
CA LEU A 5 46.68 3.23 -45.19
C LEU A 5 45.21 3.47 -44.82
N ALA A 6 44.82 4.74 -45.05
CA ALA A 6 43.49 5.27 -45.03
C ALA A 6 42.67 4.77 -46.23
N ALA A 7 41.36 4.58 -46.05
CA ALA A 7 40.39 4.46 -47.13
C ALA A 7 39.18 5.35 -46.78
N LEU A 8 39.24 6.56 -47.34
CA LEU A 8 38.19 7.56 -47.35
C LEU A 8 37.23 7.19 -48.49
N LEU A 9 36.01 6.75 -48.19
CA LEU A 9 34.98 6.47 -49.19
C LEU A 9 33.95 7.60 -49.14
N LEU A 10 34.13 8.52 -50.08
CA LEU A 10 33.33 9.72 -50.32
C LEU A 10 32.21 9.34 -51.30
N VAL A 11 31.02 9.05 -50.79
CA VAL A 11 29.83 8.81 -51.63
C VAL A 11 29.14 10.14 -51.86
N VAL A 12 29.40 10.72 -53.04
CA VAL A 12 28.66 11.85 -53.61
C VAL A 12 27.33 11.31 -54.12
N GLY A 13 26.27 11.46 -53.32
CA GLY A 13 24.89 11.17 -53.72
C GLY A 13 24.27 12.38 -54.40
N LEU A 14 23.81 12.18 -55.64
CA LEU A 14 23.17 13.18 -56.49
C LEU A 14 22.01 13.91 -55.80
N VAL A 15 22.06 15.24 -55.94
CA VAL A 15 20.95 16.17 -55.71
C VAL A 15 19.90 15.95 -56.81
N ALA A 16 18.75 15.40 -56.46
CA ALA A 16 17.54 15.48 -57.27
C ALA A 16 16.72 16.70 -56.79
N LEU A 17 16.75 17.78 -57.59
CA LEU A 17 15.85 18.92 -57.46
C LEU A 17 14.44 18.47 -57.88
N GLY A 18 13.70 17.93 -56.91
CA GLY A 18 12.26 17.66 -57.03
C GLY A 18 11.48 18.94 -56.74
N SER A 19 10.78 19.41 -57.78
CA SER A 19 9.72 20.41 -57.80
C SER A 19 9.04 20.71 -56.45
N SER A 20 9.08 21.99 -56.09
CA SER A 20 8.25 22.66 -55.09
C SER A 20 6.76 22.47 -55.40
N ASN A 21 6.14 21.44 -54.80
CA ASN A 21 4.71 21.42 -54.57
C ASN A 21 4.45 22.33 -53.37
N ALA A 22 4.09 23.59 -53.67
CA ALA A 22 3.42 24.47 -52.73
C ALA A 22 2.08 23.83 -52.35
N CYS A 23 2.06 23.15 -51.21
CA CYS A 23 0.81 22.74 -50.57
C CYS A 23 0.16 24.00 -50.01
N SER A 24 -0.94 24.40 -50.67
CA SER A 24 -1.90 25.38 -50.20
C SER A 24 -2.29 25.04 -48.75
N ASP A 25 -2.18 26.02 -47.86
CA ASP A 25 -2.80 26.04 -46.54
C ASP A 25 -4.32 26.02 -46.73
N ASP A 26 -4.89 24.83 -47.01
CA ASP A 26 -6.32 24.63 -46.87
C ASP A 26 -6.64 24.71 -45.38
N ASP A 27 -7.52 25.66 -45.02
CA ASP A 27 -8.24 25.74 -43.77
C ASP A 27 -8.91 24.39 -43.45
N ARG A 28 -8.12 23.44 -42.93
CA ARG A 28 -8.62 22.16 -42.46
C ARG A 28 -9.48 22.48 -41.25
N ALA A 29 -10.79 22.47 -41.48
CA ALA A 29 -11.78 22.47 -40.42
C ALA A 29 -11.29 21.53 -39.31
N PRO A 30 -11.31 21.97 -38.04
CA PRO A 30 -10.75 21.19 -36.93
C PRO A 30 -11.31 19.77 -37.00
N SER A 31 -10.42 18.79 -36.92
CA SER A 31 -10.79 17.37 -36.94
C SER A 31 -11.90 17.16 -35.93
N ARG A 32 -13.06 16.70 -36.40
CA ARG A 32 -14.21 16.45 -35.54
C ARG A 32 -13.80 15.41 -34.50
N VAL A 33 -13.73 15.83 -33.25
CA VAL A 33 -13.54 14.92 -32.12
C VAL A 33 -14.82 14.12 -31.85
N SER A 34 -14.64 12.83 -31.56
CA SER A 34 -15.67 11.86 -31.22
C SER A 34 -16.30 12.17 -29.86
N ARG A 35 -17.62 12.08 -29.78
CA ARG A 35 -18.42 12.26 -28.56
C ARG A 35 -18.43 10.97 -27.72
N ARG A 36 -18.95 11.06 -26.49
CA ARG A 36 -19.14 9.89 -25.63
C ARG A 36 -19.97 8.83 -26.36
N GLY A 37 -19.45 7.60 -26.41
CA GLY A 37 -20.07 6.47 -27.10
C GLY A 37 -19.82 6.42 -28.62
N GLU A 38 -19.11 7.40 -29.20
CA GLU A 38 -18.64 7.32 -30.58
C GLU A 38 -17.31 6.55 -30.66
N ALA A 39 -17.01 6.00 -31.84
CA ALA A 39 -15.80 5.22 -32.05
C ALA A 39 -14.53 6.10 -32.06
N CYS A 40 -13.43 5.50 -31.64
CA CYS A 40 -12.09 6.10 -31.62
C CYS A 40 -11.04 5.05 -31.95
N GLN A 41 -9.87 5.50 -32.40
CA GLN A 41 -8.66 4.68 -32.57
C GLN A 41 -7.65 4.98 -31.46
N VAL A 42 -7.55 6.25 -31.08
CA VAL A 42 -6.68 6.74 -30.01
C VAL A 42 -7.44 7.75 -29.13
N THR A 43 -6.96 8.01 -27.92
CA THR A 43 -7.58 8.96 -26.98
C THR A 43 -7.72 10.37 -27.57
N SER A 44 -6.79 10.80 -28.44
CA SER A 44 -6.88 12.11 -29.11
C SER A 44 -8.03 12.23 -30.12
N ASP A 45 -8.67 11.12 -30.50
CA ASP A 45 -9.86 11.16 -31.34
C ASP A 45 -11.09 11.59 -30.53
N CYS A 46 -11.04 11.52 -29.20
CA CYS A 46 -12.16 11.82 -28.33
C CYS A 46 -12.19 13.29 -27.90
N ALA A 47 -13.39 13.80 -27.62
CA ALA A 47 -13.56 15.13 -27.06
C ALA A 47 -12.93 15.25 -25.65
N ASP A 48 -12.60 16.46 -25.22
CA ASP A 48 -11.95 16.73 -23.94
C ASP A 48 -12.64 16.02 -22.75
N GLY A 49 -11.83 15.37 -21.90
CA GLY A 49 -12.30 14.60 -20.74
C GLY A 49 -12.79 13.19 -21.06
N LEU A 50 -12.67 12.75 -22.32
CA LEU A 50 -12.95 11.38 -22.73
C LEU A 50 -11.65 10.62 -23.05
N SER A 51 -11.65 9.31 -22.80
CA SER A 51 -10.59 8.37 -23.18
C SER A 51 -11.10 7.34 -24.17
N CYS A 52 -10.24 6.88 -25.07
CA CYS A 52 -10.59 5.81 -25.98
C CYS A 52 -10.43 4.45 -25.30
N MET A 53 -11.55 3.77 -24.98
CA MET A 53 -11.53 2.46 -24.35
C MET A 53 -11.66 1.35 -25.41
N PRO A 54 -10.70 0.42 -25.54
CA PRO A 54 -10.78 -0.67 -26.50
C PRO A 54 -12.02 -1.54 -26.31
N VAL A 55 -12.71 -1.88 -27.40
CA VAL A 55 -13.83 -2.84 -27.37
C VAL A 55 -13.28 -4.24 -27.67
N PRO A 56 -13.56 -5.27 -26.83
CA PRO A 56 -13.09 -6.64 -27.09
C PRO A 56 -13.53 -7.13 -28.49
N GLY A 57 -12.56 -7.53 -29.31
CA GLY A 57 -12.81 -8.01 -30.68
C GLY A 57 -12.98 -6.94 -31.75
N GLY A 58 -12.86 -5.65 -31.40
CA GLY A 58 -12.90 -4.53 -32.35
C GLY A 58 -11.51 -4.02 -32.74
N ALA A 59 -11.40 -3.40 -33.92
CA ALA A 59 -10.19 -2.69 -34.38
C ALA A 59 -10.11 -1.24 -33.84
N GLY A 60 -10.80 -0.94 -32.74
CA GLY A 60 -10.92 0.41 -32.19
C GLY A 60 -11.59 0.40 -30.81
N GLY A 61 -11.84 1.58 -30.29
CA GLY A 61 -12.48 1.79 -29.01
C GLY A 61 -13.74 2.65 -29.10
N LEU A 62 -14.31 2.92 -27.93
CA LEU A 62 -15.36 3.91 -27.73
C LEU A 62 -14.85 5.01 -26.81
N CYS A 63 -15.20 6.25 -27.11
CA CYS A 63 -14.92 7.37 -26.23
C CYS A 63 -15.78 7.27 -24.97
N VAL A 64 -15.15 7.07 -23.82
CA VAL A 64 -15.78 6.99 -22.49
C VAL A 64 -15.25 8.11 -21.60
N THR A 65 -15.89 8.39 -20.48
CA THR A 65 -15.36 9.38 -19.52
C THR A 65 -14.00 8.93 -19.02
N GLY A 66 -12.96 9.72 -19.29
CA GLY A 66 -11.58 9.44 -18.87
C GLY A 66 -11.21 10.05 -17.53
N VAL A 67 -11.98 11.05 -17.08
CA VAL A 67 -11.72 11.80 -15.85
C VAL A 67 -12.98 11.76 -14.98
N PHE A 68 -12.89 11.08 -13.84
CA PHE A 68 -13.98 10.92 -12.88
C PHE A 68 -14.03 12.06 -11.86
N ARG A 69 -12.99 12.91 -11.79
CA ARG A 69 -12.89 14.08 -10.89
C ARG A 69 -13.12 13.70 -9.42
N ILE A 70 -12.52 12.59 -8.99
CA ILE A 70 -12.59 12.15 -7.59
C ILE A 70 -11.49 12.89 -6.83
N GLU A 71 -11.88 13.68 -5.84
CA GLU A 71 -10.94 14.41 -5.00
C GLU A 71 -10.30 13.46 -3.96
N PRO A 72 -8.99 13.59 -3.69
CA PRO A 72 -8.36 12.85 -2.60
C PRO A 72 -9.02 13.16 -1.26
N THR A 73 -9.48 12.11 -0.56
CA THR A 73 -10.14 12.26 0.74
C THR A 73 -9.16 12.43 1.89
N GLY A 74 -7.87 12.11 1.66
CA GLY A 74 -6.86 12.06 2.73
C GLY A 74 -6.98 10.83 3.63
N LYS A 75 -7.91 9.91 3.34
CA LYS A 75 -8.16 8.70 4.13
C LYS A 75 -7.57 7.46 3.48
N GLU A 76 -7.44 6.40 4.27
CA GLU A 76 -7.00 5.08 3.82
C GLU A 76 -7.91 3.98 4.32
N CYS A 77 -8.00 2.92 3.52
CA CYS A 77 -8.61 1.67 3.94
C CYS A 77 -7.62 0.85 4.76
N ALA A 78 -8.05 0.42 5.93
CA ALA A 78 -7.28 -0.46 6.79
C ALA A 78 -8.15 -1.63 7.27
N ILE A 79 -7.56 -2.83 7.30
CA ILE A 79 -8.10 -3.94 8.10
C ILE A 79 -7.58 -3.75 9.51
N VAL A 80 -8.49 -3.58 10.46
CA VAL A 80 -8.18 -3.36 11.87
C VAL A 80 -8.87 -4.41 12.73
N GLU A 81 -8.25 -4.73 13.86
CA GLU A 81 -8.88 -5.51 14.93
C GLU A 81 -9.70 -4.61 15.87
N CYS A 82 -9.41 -3.30 15.87
CA CYS A 82 -10.01 -2.33 16.77
C CYS A 82 -9.93 -0.90 16.20
N SER A 83 -10.84 -0.05 16.66
CA SER A 83 -10.76 1.40 16.55
C SER A 83 -10.55 2.05 17.93
N LEU A 84 -11.11 1.44 18.97
CA LEU A 84 -10.99 1.81 20.37
C LEU A 84 -10.46 0.63 21.19
N GLY A 85 -9.88 0.91 22.37
CA GLY A 85 -9.42 -0.16 23.28
C GLY A 85 -10.54 -1.12 23.69
N ALA A 86 -11.78 -0.63 23.77
CA ALA A 86 -12.96 -1.45 24.04
C ALA A 86 -13.26 -2.49 22.94
N ASP A 87 -12.86 -2.25 21.69
CA ASP A 87 -13.09 -3.19 20.59
C ASP A 87 -12.18 -4.42 20.70
N CYS A 88 -11.07 -4.30 21.44
CA CYS A 88 -10.15 -5.39 21.71
C CYS A 88 -10.69 -6.45 22.68
N CYS A 89 -11.90 -6.22 23.13
CA CYS A 89 -12.60 -6.98 24.14
C CYS A 89 -13.75 -7.70 23.45
N GLU A 90 -13.75 -9.03 23.57
CA GLU A 90 -14.99 -9.77 23.36
C GLU A 90 -15.96 -9.26 24.44
N THR A 91 -17.14 -8.78 24.03
CA THR A 91 -18.24 -8.37 24.93
C THR A 91 -18.39 -9.34 26.10
N PRO A 92 -18.73 -8.85 27.31
CA PRO A 92 -18.44 -9.52 28.57
C PRO A 92 -19.00 -10.95 28.57
N LYS A 93 -18.11 -11.93 28.76
CA LYS A 93 -18.53 -13.27 29.14
C LYS A 93 -19.17 -13.07 30.51
N GLU A 94 -20.46 -13.39 30.65
CA GLU A 94 -21.34 -13.15 31.82
C GLU A 94 -20.73 -13.56 33.19
N ARG A 95 -19.61 -14.27 33.16
CA ARG A 95 -18.84 -14.78 34.28
C ARG A 95 -17.70 -13.89 34.75
N CYS A 96 -17.44 -12.72 34.14
CA CYS A 96 -16.35 -11.85 34.60
C CYS A 96 -16.55 -11.35 36.03
N ALA A 97 -17.77 -10.93 36.38
CA ALA A 97 -18.11 -10.56 37.76
C ALA A 97 -17.97 -11.75 38.74
N GLU A 98 -18.34 -12.96 38.30
CA GLU A 98 -18.21 -14.19 39.09
C GLU A 98 -16.73 -14.57 39.31
N LEU A 99 -15.92 -14.58 38.25
CA LEU A 99 -14.48 -14.86 38.29
C LEU A 99 -13.72 -13.82 39.12
N PHE A 100 -14.11 -12.55 39.06
CA PHE A 100 -13.55 -11.51 39.90
C PHE A 100 -13.87 -11.73 41.39
N ALA A 101 -15.14 -12.03 41.70
CA ALA A 101 -15.56 -12.33 43.07
C ALA A 101 -14.80 -13.53 43.64
N LEU A 102 -14.68 -14.61 42.86
CA LEU A 102 -13.89 -15.80 43.21
C LEU A 102 -12.41 -15.46 43.44
N CYS A 103 -11.81 -14.66 42.55
CA CYS A 103 -10.43 -14.21 42.70
C CYS A 103 -10.21 -13.42 44.01
N GLN A 104 -11.18 -12.59 44.43
CA GLN A 104 -11.10 -11.83 45.68
C GLN A 104 -11.32 -12.67 46.94
N THR A 105 -12.25 -13.63 46.90
CA THR A 105 -12.64 -14.37 48.11
C THR A 105 -11.68 -15.49 48.49
N ASP A 106 -10.99 -16.09 47.50
CA ASP A 106 -10.29 -17.35 47.70
C ASP A 106 -8.77 -17.18 47.86
N ALA A 107 -8.34 -16.21 48.68
CA ALA A 107 -6.92 -15.88 48.95
C ALA A 107 -6.02 -15.81 47.69
N GLY A 108 -6.58 -15.44 46.54
CA GLY A 108 -5.89 -15.46 45.26
C GLY A 108 -5.66 -16.86 44.70
N ALA A 109 -6.64 -17.78 44.79
CA ALA A 109 -6.65 -19.04 44.07
C ALA A 109 -6.27 -18.76 42.61
N ARG A 110 -5.02 -19.15 42.28
CA ARG A 110 -4.33 -18.69 41.08
C ARG A 110 -5.17 -18.92 39.84
N ASP A 111 -5.89 -20.03 39.80
CA ASP A 111 -6.73 -20.43 38.68
C ASP A 111 -7.89 -19.46 38.40
N ALA A 112 -8.57 -18.94 39.42
CA ALA A 112 -9.68 -18.01 39.25
C ALA A 112 -9.19 -16.61 38.84
N CYS A 113 -8.10 -16.15 39.45
CA CYS A 113 -7.47 -14.89 39.06
C CYS A 113 -6.84 -14.96 37.66
N ASP A 114 -6.17 -16.07 37.31
CA ASP A 114 -5.60 -16.30 35.99
C ASP A 114 -6.69 -16.42 34.92
N ALA A 115 -7.83 -17.06 35.25
CA ALA A 115 -9.00 -17.11 34.38
C ALA A 115 -9.63 -15.73 34.22
N TYR A 116 -9.75 -14.95 35.29
CA TYR A 116 -10.23 -13.57 35.25
C TYR A 116 -9.29 -12.67 34.43
N ASP A 117 -7.98 -12.70 34.66
CA ASP A 117 -6.98 -11.95 33.88
C ASP A 117 -7.08 -12.31 32.39
N ARG A 118 -7.14 -13.60 32.07
CA ARG A 118 -7.18 -14.08 30.68
C ARG A 118 -8.49 -13.75 29.95
N LEU A 119 -9.62 -13.81 30.65
CA LEU A 119 -10.95 -13.68 30.05
C LEU A 119 -11.55 -12.28 30.20
N CYS A 120 -11.06 -11.48 31.14
CA CYS A 120 -11.68 -10.24 31.60
C CYS A 120 -10.70 -9.06 31.77
N GLY A 121 -9.43 -9.17 31.38
CA GLY A 121 -8.43 -8.08 31.47
C GLY A 121 -8.84 -6.77 30.78
N CYS A 122 -9.84 -6.82 29.91
CA CYS A 122 -10.48 -5.66 29.31
C CYS A 122 -11.12 -4.67 30.30
N GLU A 123 -11.66 -5.13 31.43
CA GLU A 123 -12.30 -4.24 32.43
C GLU A 123 -11.28 -3.33 33.13
N ARG A 124 -9.98 -3.68 33.10
CA ARG A 124 -8.89 -2.90 33.70
C ARG A 124 -8.19 -1.96 32.72
N GLY A 125 -8.63 -1.90 31.47
CA GLY A 125 -7.94 -1.13 30.43
C GLY A 125 -6.58 -1.70 30.03
N GLU A 126 -6.32 -2.99 30.33
CA GLU A 126 -5.08 -3.68 29.97
C GLU A 126 -4.96 -3.92 28.46
N ARG A 127 -6.03 -3.70 27.70
CA ARG A 127 -6.05 -3.82 26.24
C ARG A 127 -6.12 -2.44 25.61
N VAL A 128 -5.20 -2.17 24.70
CA VAL A 128 -5.16 -0.93 23.92
C VAL A 128 -5.30 -1.23 22.45
N CYS A 129 -6.02 -0.36 21.76
CA CYS A 129 -5.97 -0.31 20.33
C CYS A 129 -4.77 0.53 19.92
N SER A 130 -3.76 -0.12 19.33
CA SER A 130 -2.54 0.51 18.86
C SER A 130 -2.40 0.22 17.36
N PHE A 131 -2.42 1.28 16.54
CA PHE A 131 -2.37 1.18 15.08
C PHE A 131 -3.39 0.21 14.46
N GLY A 132 -4.59 0.13 15.05
CA GLY A 132 -5.66 -0.78 14.61
C GLY A 132 -5.43 -2.24 14.96
N ARG A 133 -4.50 -2.54 15.89
CA ARG A 133 -4.30 -3.88 16.44
C ARG A 133 -4.53 -3.87 17.94
N CYS A 134 -4.98 -5.01 18.44
CA CYS A 134 -5.22 -5.16 19.86
C CYS A 134 -3.97 -5.62 20.59
N GLU A 135 -3.35 -4.69 21.29
CA GLU A 135 -2.15 -4.91 22.10
C GLU A 135 -2.50 -4.96 23.59
N SER A 136 -1.70 -5.67 24.36
CA SER A 136 -1.76 -5.61 25.83
C SER A 136 -0.87 -4.48 26.30
N ARG A 137 -1.38 -3.59 27.16
CA ARG A 137 -0.57 -2.68 27.97
C ARG A 137 0.29 -3.50 28.92
N CYS A 138 1.42 -2.90 29.27
CA CYS A 138 2.27 -3.44 30.30
C CYS A 138 2.97 -2.33 31.06
N THR A 139 3.31 -2.57 32.32
CA THR A 139 4.31 -1.78 33.05
C THR A 139 5.65 -2.50 33.20
N ASP A 140 5.65 -3.82 33.11
CA ASP A 140 6.83 -4.68 33.16
C ASP A 140 6.66 -5.96 32.31
N ASP A 141 7.75 -6.72 32.15
CA ASP A 141 7.78 -7.97 31.37
C ASP A 141 6.87 -9.07 31.95
N PHE A 142 6.57 -9.03 33.25
CA PHE A 142 5.77 -10.05 33.91
C PHE A 142 4.31 -9.98 33.48
N GLU A 143 3.80 -8.78 33.21
CA GLU A 143 2.47 -8.59 32.62
C GLU A 143 2.35 -9.21 31.21
N CYS A 144 3.44 -9.21 30.43
CA CYS A 144 3.44 -9.74 29.06
C CYS A 144 3.61 -11.27 28.96
N THR A 145 4.25 -11.89 29.94
CA THR A 145 4.50 -13.35 29.94
C THR A 145 3.25 -14.17 30.26
N ARG A 146 2.29 -13.61 31.00
CA ARG A 146 0.99 -14.25 31.30
C ARG A 146 0.10 -14.46 30.08
N SER A 147 0.29 -13.68 29.02
CA SER A 147 -0.57 -13.67 27.83
C SER A 147 -0.04 -14.47 26.63
N SER A 148 0.89 -15.40 26.85
CA SER A 148 1.53 -16.31 25.86
C SER A 148 2.83 -15.78 25.24
N GLY A 149 3.94 -16.53 25.43
CA GLY A 149 5.01 -16.61 24.44
C GLY A 149 6.29 -15.80 24.67
N GLY A 150 6.65 -15.43 25.91
CA GLY A 150 7.93 -14.75 26.18
C GLY A 150 7.99 -13.31 25.66
N ARG A 151 6.85 -12.64 25.57
CA ARG A 151 6.74 -11.23 25.17
C ARG A 151 7.32 -10.31 26.26
N ARG A 152 7.85 -9.16 25.84
CA ARG A 152 8.50 -8.15 26.68
C ARG A 152 7.67 -6.88 26.74
N CYS A 153 7.80 -6.13 27.81
CA CYS A 153 7.22 -4.80 27.90
C CYS A 153 8.18 -3.76 27.33
N ALA A 154 7.80 -3.14 26.22
CA ALA A 154 8.56 -2.06 25.62
C ALA A 154 7.62 -0.93 25.19
N GLY A 155 7.91 0.31 25.60
CA GLY A 155 7.05 1.46 25.27
C GLY A 155 5.64 1.38 25.86
N GLY A 156 5.44 0.57 26.92
CA GLY A 156 4.14 0.38 27.56
C GLY A 156 3.20 -0.62 26.87
N THR A 157 3.68 -1.36 25.86
CA THR A 157 2.94 -2.45 25.23
C THR A 157 3.76 -3.74 25.11
N CYS A 158 3.05 -4.88 25.03
CA CYS A 158 3.68 -6.19 24.93
C CYS A 158 4.16 -6.52 23.51
N VAL A 159 5.46 -6.41 23.30
CA VAL A 159 6.15 -6.72 22.04
C VAL A 159 6.73 -8.14 22.06
N ALA A 160 7.02 -8.70 20.88
CA ALA A 160 7.65 -10.03 20.82
C ALA A 160 9.11 -10.00 21.28
N CYS A 161 9.79 -8.86 21.12
CA CYS A 161 11.16 -8.65 21.53
C CYS A 161 11.41 -7.16 21.83
N ALA A 162 12.27 -6.87 22.79
CA ALA A 162 12.85 -5.54 23.01
C ALA A 162 14.31 -5.51 22.53
N PHE A 163 14.99 -6.66 22.56
CA PHE A 163 16.38 -6.88 22.16
C PHE A 163 16.51 -8.12 21.27
N GLU A 164 17.64 -8.26 20.59
CA GLU A 164 17.89 -9.42 19.70
C GLU A 164 17.91 -10.76 20.47
N ASP A 165 18.42 -10.75 21.71
CA ASP A 165 18.49 -11.94 22.57
C ASP A 165 17.11 -12.46 23.00
N ASP A 166 16.05 -11.66 22.84
CA ASP A 166 14.68 -12.09 23.09
C ASP A 166 14.16 -13.03 22.01
N CYS A 167 14.79 -13.00 20.83
CA CYS A 167 14.31 -13.71 19.67
C CYS A 167 14.95 -15.10 19.54
N PRO A 168 14.16 -16.14 19.24
CA PRO A 168 14.67 -17.49 19.11
C PRO A 168 15.64 -17.58 17.92
N ALA A 169 16.69 -18.39 18.09
CA ALA A 169 17.70 -18.66 17.08
C ALA A 169 18.48 -17.41 16.60
N GLY A 170 18.68 -16.42 17.47
CA GLY A 170 19.48 -15.22 17.16
C GLY A 170 18.87 -14.34 16.08
N ARG A 171 17.53 -14.39 15.93
CA ARG A 171 16.81 -13.56 14.97
C ARG A 171 16.88 -12.08 15.37
N PRO A 172 17.03 -11.14 14.43
CA PRO A 172 17.01 -9.73 14.77
C PRO A 172 15.65 -9.27 15.28
N CYS A 173 15.67 -8.40 16.29
CA CYS A 173 14.49 -7.69 16.75
C CYS A 173 14.32 -6.37 15.97
N VAL A 174 13.28 -6.29 15.16
CA VAL A 174 12.96 -5.09 14.36
C VAL A 174 11.54 -4.64 14.69
N ASN A 175 11.41 -3.41 15.19
CA ASN A 175 10.11 -2.80 15.57
C ASN A 175 9.25 -3.71 16.48
N GLY A 176 9.87 -4.29 17.50
CA GLY A 176 9.18 -5.16 18.47
C GLY A 176 8.83 -6.55 17.96
N LYS A 177 9.36 -6.96 16.79
CA LYS A 177 9.10 -8.26 16.16
C LYS A 177 10.40 -8.98 15.81
N CYS A 178 10.43 -10.29 16.05
CA CYS A 178 11.51 -11.15 15.60
C CYS A 178 11.37 -11.43 14.10
N THR A 179 12.26 -10.87 13.29
CA THR A 179 12.28 -11.09 11.83
C THR A 179 13.28 -12.19 11.46
N PRO A 180 13.10 -12.92 10.35
CA PRO A 180 14.17 -13.76 9.82
C PRO A 180 15.45 -12.95 9.58
N PRO A 181 16.64 -13.51 9.81
CA PRO A 181 17.88 -12.87 9.39
C PRO A 181 17.94 -12.86 7.86
N CYS A 182 18.73 -11.95 7.31
CA CYS A 182 18.99 -11.88 5.88
C CYS A 182 20.51 -11.89 5.61
N SER A 183 20.86 -12.31 4.41
CA SER A 183 22.22 -12.26 3.86
C SER A 183 22.30 -11.38 2.60
N ALA A 184 21.17 -11.22 1.91
CA ALA A 184 21.02 -10.33 0.76
C ALA A 184 19.58 -9.80 0.68
N ASP A 185 19.35 -8.76 -0.12
CA ASP A 185 18.04 -8.12 -0.29
C ASP A 185 16.94 -9.08 -0.74
N GLY A 186 17.30 -10.13 -1.50
CA GLY A 186 16.37 -11.16 -1.95
C GLY A 186 15.79 -12.03 -0.83
N ASP A 187 16.38 -12.00 0.38
CA ASP A 187 15.84 -12.67 1.56
C ASP A 187 14.72 -11.85 2.22
N CYS A 188 14.59 -10.57 1.86
CA CYS A 188 13.62 -9.63 2.42
C CYS A 188 12.36 -9.51 1.55
N ALA A 189 11.23 -9.17 2.17
CA ALA A 189 9.96 -9.03 1.48
C ALA A 189 9.83 -7.66 0.80
N GLY A 190 9.29 -7.64 -0.43
CA GLY A 190 8.93 -6.40 -1.12
C GLY A 190 10.12 -5.46 -1.35
N PHE A 191 10.06 -4.26 -0.74
CA PHE A 191 11.07 -3.20 -0.86
C PHE A 191 12.04 -3.14 0.33
N ASP A 192 11.99 -4.14 1.21
CA ASP A 192 12.92 -4.21 2.32
C ASP A 192 14.32 -4.61 1.82
N ARG A 193 15.35 -4.18 2.53
CA ARG A 193 16.76 -4.42 2.20
C ARG A 193 17.50 -5.04 3.35
N CYS A 194 18.51 -5.84 3.03
CA CYS A 194 19.32 -6.48 4.04
C CYS A 194 20.45 -5.55 4.49
N VAL A 195 20.29 -4.99 5.69
CA VAL A 195 21.28 -4.12 6.32
C VAL A 195 21.69 -4.74 7.65
N ASP A 196 22.97 -5.08 7.79
CA ASP A 196 23.54 -5.71 8.99
C ASP A 196 22.76 -6.95 9.46
N GLY A 197 22.33 -7.78 8.51
CA GLY A 197 21.57 -9.01 8.77
C GLY A 197 20.09 -8.81 9.08
N LYS A 198 19.57 -7.58 8.92
CA LYS A 198 18.17 -7.20 9.20
C LYS A 198 17.47 -6.73 7.94
N CYS A 199 16.23 -7.15 7.74
CA CYS A 199 15.36 -6.57 6.72
C CYS A 199 14.81 -5.24 7.21
N LEU A 200 15.25 -4.14 6.60
CA LEU A 200 14.80 -2.78 6.90
C LEU A 200 14.05 -2.19 5.70
N PRO A 201 12.98 -1.40 5.92
CA PRO A 201 12.29 -0.71 4.83
C PRO A 201 13.21 0.28 4.12
N SER A 202 13.33 0.16 2.80
CA SER A 202 14.15 1.07 1.98
C SER A 202 13.38 1.76 0.84
N GLY A 203 12.21 1.23 0.45
CA GLY A 203 11.53 1.67 -0.77
C GLY A 203 12.18 1.11 -2.04
N CYS A 204 11.72 1.58 -3.20
CA CYS A 204 12.32 1.20 -4.48
C CYS A 204 13.70 1.86 -4.66
N LEU A 205 14.58 1.18 -5.41
CA LEU A 205 15.86 1.72 -5.88
C LEU A 205 15.93 1.86 -7.40
N THR A 206 15.10 1.10 -8.12
CA THR A 206 15.08 1.11 -9.58
C THR A 206 13.66 1.03 -10.12
N ASP A 207 13.45 1.56 -11.32
CA ASP A 207 12.18 1.45 -12.04
C ASP A 207 11.75 -0.01 -12.20
N ARG A 208 12.70 -0.92 -12.41
CA ARG A 208 12.43 -2.34 -12.58
C ARG A 208 11.78 -2.98 -11.35
N GLU A 209 12.15 -2.56 -10.14
CA GLU A 209 11.49 -3.02 -8.92
C GLU A 209 10.04 -2.53 -8.87
N CYS A 210 9.79 -1.28 -9.30
CA CYS A 210 8.44 -0.74 -9.39
C CYS A 210 7.59 -1.44 -10.45
N VAL A 211 8.15 -1.77 -11.61
CA VAL A 211 7.48 -2.58 -12.62
C VAL A 211 7.12 -3.96 -12.05
N ALA A 212 8.03 -4.60 -11.32
CA ALA A 212 7.77 -5.89 -10.70
C ALA A 212 6.68 -5.82 -9.60
N ALA A 213 6.70 -4.78 -8.77
CA ALA A 213 5.76 -4.60 -7.68
C ALA A 213 4.35 -4.20 -8.13
N THR A 214 4.26 -3.27 -9.09
CA THR A 214 2.97 -2.72 -9.56
C THR A 214 2.40 -3.46 -10.75
N ARG A 215 3.21 -4.26 -11.46
CA ARG A 215 2.88 -4.89 -12.74
C ARG A 215 2.52 -3.90 -13.86
N LYS A 216 3.01 -2.66 -13.75
CA LYS A 216 2.86 -1.59 -14.75
C LYS A 216 4.22 -1.30 -15.37
N VAL A 217 4.34 -1.45 -16.69
CA VAL A 217 5.62 -1.36 -17.43
C VAL A 217 6.24 0.04 -17.44
N ASP A 218 5.43 1.05 -17.16
CA ASP A 218 5.75 2.47 -17.08
C ASP A 218 6.01 2.94 -15.65
N ALA A 219 5.90 2.05 -14.66
CA ALA A 219 6.20 2.39 -13.28
C ALA A 219 7.68 2.73 -13.08
N ARG A 220 7.93 3.86 -12.40
CA ARG A 220 9.28 4.38 -12.12
C ARG A 220 9.50 4.58 -10.63
N CYS A 221 10.75 4.54 -10.20
CA CYS A 221 11.12 4.80 -8.83
C CYS A 221 11.31 6.31 -8.58
N GLY A 222 10.50 6.87 -7.67
CA GLY A 222 10.56 8.27 -7.29
C GLY A 222 11.63 8.59 -6.25
N THR A 223 11.84 9.88 -6.00
CA THR A 223 12.89 10.42 -5.11
C THR A 223 12.75 10.04 -3.63
N ALA A 224 11.58 9.55 -3.21
CA ALA A 224 11.31 9.08 -1.85
C ALA A 224 11.26 7.53 -1.73
N GLY A 225 11.80 6.80 -2.71
CA GLY A 225 11.69 5.34 -2.76
C GLY A 225 10.24 4.86 -2.97
N ARG A 226 9.35 5.73 -3.46
CA ARG A 226 7.97 5.41 -3.81
C ARG A 226 7.86 5.10 -5.30
N CYS A 227 7.13 4.04 -5.63
CA CYS A 227 6.79 3.78 -7.02
C CYS A 227 5.74 4.76 -7.54
N ILE A 228 6.03 5.36 -8.68
CA ILE A 228 5.18 6.30 -9.40
C ILE A 228 4.74 5.63 -10.70
N VAL A 229 3.44 5.54 -10.92
CA VAL A 229 2.87 5.10 -12.21
C VAL A 229 2.37 6.37 -12.91
N PRO A 230 2.97 6.77 -14.04
CA PRO A 230 2.51 7.93 -14.78
C PRO A 230 1.13 7.66 -15.39
N CYS A 231 0.37 8.72 -15.65
CA CYS A 231 -0.94 8.62 -16.28
C CYS A 231 -1.32 9.90 -17.00
N GLN A 232 -2.27 9.80 -17.91
CA GLN A 232 -2.96 10.93 -18.51
C GLN A 232 -4.43 10.99 -18.07
N THR A 233 -5.03 9.83 -17.83
CA THR A 233 -6.46 9.70 -17.49
C THR A 233 -6.65 8.71 -16.34
N ASP A 234 -7.76 8.84 -15.61
CA ASP A 234 -8.03 8.01 -14.43
C ASP A 234 -8.15 6.52 -14.79
N LEU A 235 -8.57 6.23 -16.02
CA LEU A 235 -8.70 4.87 -16.55
C LEU A 235 -7.35 4.14 -16.71
N GLU A 236 -6.22 4.85 -16.75
CA GLU A 236 -4.89 4.22 -16.81
C GLU A 236 -4.42 3.72 -15.44
N CYS A 237 -4.93 4.35 -14.39
CA CYS A 237 -4.53 4.08 -13.03
C CYS A 237 -5.16 2.81 -12.46
N ASP A 238 -6.15 2.26 -13.15
CA ASP A 238 -6.92 1.17 -12.60
C ASP A 238 -7.56 0.27 -13.66
N ASN A 239 -8.03 -0.89 -13.23
CA ASN A 239 -8.87 -1.73 -14.06
C ASN A 239 -10.33 -1.25 -13.95
N PRO A 240 -10.99 -0.90 -15.07
CA PRO A 240 -12.40 -0.49 -15.05
C PRO A 240 -13.35 -1.53 -14.46
N THR A 241 -12.96 -2.81 -14.38
CA THR A 241 -13.78 -3.87 -13.77
C THR A 241 -13.44 -4.15 -12.30
N ALA A 242 -12.40 -3.53 -11.74
CA ALA A 242 -11.96 -3.75 -10.37
C ALA A 242 -11.43 -2.44 -9.79
N PHE A 243 -12.34 -1.51 -9.52
CA PHE A 243 -12.01 -0.17 -9.02
C PHE A 243 -11.30 -0.27 -7.66
N SER A 244 -10.05 0.18 -7.63
CA SER A 244 -9.10 0.20 -6.53
C SER A 244 -8.82 1.61 -5.98
N PHE A 245 -9.68 2.59 -6.28
CA PHE A 245 -9.61 3.97 -5.78
C PHE A 245 -8.30 4.69 -6.15
N PHE A 246 -7.86 4.56 -7.41
CA PHE A 246 -6.77 5.37 -7.96
C PHE A 246 -7.30 6.33 -9.02
N ALA A 247 -6.80 7.56 -9.01
CA ALA A 247 -7.06 8.57 -10.02
C ALA A 247 -5.77 9.18 -10.52
N CYS A 248 -5.82 9.77 -11.71
CA CYS A 248 -4.70 10.45 -12.31
C CYS A 248 -4.59 11.88 -11.78
N ILE A 249 -3.67 12.10 -10.84
CA ILE A 249 -3.48 13.39 -10.20
C ILE A 249 -2.05 13.85 -10.47
N GLN A 250 -1.91 15.02 -11.09
CA GLN A 250 -0.60 15.57 -11.48
C GLN A 250 0.24 14.60 -12.34
N ASN A 251 -0.42 13.88 -13.25
CA ASN A 251 0.18 12.84 -14.11
C ASN A 251 0.75 11.64 -13.34
N GLU A 252 0.26 11.39 -12.11
CA GLU A 252 0.62 10.23 -11.31
C GLU A 252 -0.63 9.53 -10.78
N CYS A 253 -0.66 8.20 -10.90
CA CYS A 253 -1.70 7.40 -10.29
C CYS A 253 -1.59 7.46 -8.78
N THR A 254 -2.57 8.11 -8.19
CA THR A 254 -2.62 8.41 -6.76
C THR A 254 -3.85 7.76 -6.17
N TYR A 255 -3.65 7.06 -5.07
CA TYR A 255 -4.76 6.53 -4.28
C TYR A 255 -5.57 7.69 -3.71
N VAL A 256 -6.84 7.79 -4.11
CA VAL A 256 -7.72 8.90 -3.71
C VAL A 256 -8.29 8.72 -2.32
N GLY A 257 -8.15 7.54 -1.72
CA GLY A 257 -8.70 7.26 -0.40
C GLY A 257 -10.10 6.68 -0.45
N CYS A 258 -10.70 6.57 0.73
CA CYS A 258 -12.06 6.12 0.95
C CYS A 258 -12.91 7.26 1.53
N GLU A 259 -14.23 7.16 1.38
CA GLU A 259 -15.18 8.04 2.08
C GLU A 259 -15.85 7.30 3.24
N THR A 260 -16.10 6.00 3.07
CA THR A 260 -16.83 5.16 4.03
C THR A 260 -16.16 3.80 4.25
N ASP A 261 -16.45 3.14 5.37
CA ASP A 261 -16.02 1.77 5.65
C ASP A 261 -16.52 0.79 4.59
N LYS A 262 -17.66 1.10 3.94
CA LYS A 262 -18.24 0.28 2.88
C LYS A 262 -17.35 0.27 1.65
N ASP A 263 -16.75 1.40 1.30
CA ASP A 263 -15.78 1.51 0.21
C ASP A 263 -14.60 0.57 0.45
N CYS A 264 -14.09 0.56 1.68
CA CYS A 264 -12.97 -0.27 2.07
C CYS A 264 -13.31 -1.76 2.14
N SER A 265 -14.53 -2.10 2.57
CA SER A 265 -15.03 -3.48 2.50
C SER A 265 -15.05 -3.97 1.05
N LEU A 266 -15.46 -3.14 0.09
CA LEU A 266 -15.43 -3.49 -1.33
C LEU A 266 -13.99 -3.62 -1.85
N LEU A 267 -13.08 -2.74 -1.41
CA LEU A 267 -11.67 -2.73 -1.83
C LEU A 267 -10.86 -3.94 -1.33
N LEU A 268 -10.91 -4.22 -0.02
CA LEU A 268 -9.95 -5.11 0.63
C LEU A 268 -10.44 -6.54 0.78
N VAL A 269 -11.76 -6.74 0.85
CA VAL A 269 -12.36 -8.08 0.99
C VAL A 269 -12.80 -8.61 -0.38
N GLY A 270 -13.22 -7.72 -1.29
CA GLY A 270 -13.85 -8.12 -2.55
C GLY A 270 -15.04 -9.06 -2.31
N ASP A 271 -15.35 -9.88 -3.31
CA ASP A 271 -16.47 -10.83 -3.23
C ASP A 271 -16.15 -12.13 -2.48
N ALA A 272 -14.88 -12.40 -2.16
CA ALA A 272 -14.41 -13.71 -1.68
C ALA A 272 -13.49 -13.70 -0.46
N GLY A 273 -13.12 -12.53 0.06
CA GLY A 273 -12.23 -12.42 1.21
C GLY A 273 -12.88 -12.86 2.52
N PHE A 274 -12.17 -13.65 3.33
CA PHE A 274 -12.58 -13.98 4.69
C PHE A 274 -11.75 -13.15 5.67
N LEU A 275 -12.40 -12.24 6.40
CA LEU A 275 -11.78 -11.58 7.55
C LEU A 275 -11.85 -12.52 8.75
N SER A 276 -10.83 -12.51 9.61
CA SER A 276 -10.97 -13.20 10.90
C SER A 276 -12.12 -12.58 11.71
N PRO A 277 -12.74 -13.32 12.66
CA PRO A 277 -13.90 -12.83 13.41
C PRO A 277 -13.70 -11.51 14.17
N LYS A 278 -12.44 -11.10 14.39
CA LYS A 278 -12.08 -9.85 15.09
C LYS A 278 -11.65 -8.73 14.15
N GLN A 279 -11.47 -9.02 12.87
CA GLN A 279 -11.06 -8.04 11.88
C GLN A 279 -12.28 -7.41 11.23
N HIS A 280 -12.25 -6.08 11.14
CA HIS A 280 -13.20 -5.29 10.36
C HIS A 280 -12.44 -4.29 9.51
N VAL A 281 -13.09 -3.79 8.47
CA VAL A 281 -12.49 -2.80 7.58
C VAL A 281 -12.98 -1.42 7.97
N VAL A 282 -12.05 -0.48 8.08
CA VAL A 282 -12.35 0.92 8.39
C VAL A 282 -11.75 1.85 7.35
N CYS A 283 -12.49 2.92 7.08
CA CYS A 283 -12.00 4.11 6.42
C CYS A 283 -11.55 5.11 7.47
N ARG A 284 -10.25 5.38 7.53
CA ARG A 284 -9.66 6.24 8.55
C ARG A 284 -8.74 7.28 7.93
N GLU A 285 -8.47 8.36 8.66
CA GLU A 285 -7.43 9.31 8.26
C GLU A 285 -6.12 8.58 7.99
N LYS A 286 -5.48 8.90 6.88
CA LYS A 286 -4.19 8.33 6.56
C LYS A 286 -3.23 8.77 7.65
N ASN A 287 -2.68 7.80 8.39
CA ASN A 287 -1.64 8.13 9.35
C ASN A 287 -0.55 8.85 8.57
N PRO A 288 -0.17 10.09 8.96
CA PRO A 288 1.01 10.71 8.38
C PRO A 288 2.11 9.70 8.65
N VAL A 289 2.62 9.07 7.60
CA VAL A 289 3.81 8.25 7.70
C VAL A 289 4.78 9.21 8.36
N THR A 290 5.13 8.94 9.62
CA THR A 290 6.10 9.74 10.36
C THR A 290 7.40 9.54 9.61
N GLY A 291 7.57 10.34 8.57
CA GLY A 291 8.73 10.35 7.72
C GLY A 291 9.90 10.58 8.65
N VAL A 292 10.83 9.64 8.60
CA VAL A 292 12.19 9.79 9.13
C VAL A 292 12.62 11.23 8.89
N GLY A 293 12.94 11.93 9.97
CA GLY A 293 12.97 13.38 10.05
C GLY A 293 13.64 14.08 8.87
N GLY A 294 12.82 14.73 8.04
CA GLY A 294 13.26 15.90 7.30
C GLY A 294 13.46 17.03 8.30
N THR A 295 14.69 17.16 8.80
CA THR A 295 15.13 18.37 9.49
C THR A 295 14.98 19.52 8.50
N THR A 296 14.01 20.40 8.77
CA THR A 296 13.89 21.68 8.08
C THR A 296 15.04 22.58 8.57
N PRO A 297 15.75 23.30 7.67
CA PRO A 297 16.87 24.15 8.04
C PRO A 297 16.47 25.34 8.91
#